data_AF-A0A2L2Y031-F1
#
_entry.id   AF-A0A2L2Y031-F1
#
_cell.length_a   1.000
_cell.length_b   1.000
_cell.length_c   1.000
_cell.angle_alpha   90.00
_cell.angle_beta   90.00
_cell.angle_gamma   90.00
#
_symmetry.space_group_name_H-M   'P 1'
#
loop_
_entity.id
_entity.type
_entity.pdbx_description
1 polymer ?
#
loop_
_entity_poly.entity_id
_entity_poly.type
_entity_poly.pdbx_seq_one_letter_code
_entity_poly.pdbx_strand_id
1 'polypeptide(L)' 'MTRGNQRELARQKNQKKQSEQNKKSGANNKDGNRGLTLEERRQRDAEQMRLKQQKALEKQGQQQQKCA' A
#
# COMPACT_ATOMS: atom_id res chain seq x y z
N MET A 1 11.11 -0.46 38.99
CA MET A 1 10.00 -0.47 37.99
C MET A 1 9.78 0.88 37.29
N THR A 2 10.34 1.99 37.75
CA THR A 2 10.03 3.36 37.27
C THR A 2 10.90 3.91 36.13
N ARG A 3 11.74 3.09 35.49
CA ARG A 3 12.61 3.52 34.36
C ARG A 3 12.52 2.64 33.10
N GLY A 4 12.11 1.38 33.23
CA GLY A 4 11.91 0.47 32.09
C GLY A 4 10.72 0.89 31.22
N ASN A 5 9.63 1.34 31.85
CA ASN A 5 8.42 1.77 31.16
C ASN A 5 8.67 3.01 30.27
N GLN A 6 9.43 4.00 30.76
CA GLN A 6 9.72 5.22 29.98
C GLN A 6 10.66 4.97 28.79
N ARG A 7 11.62 4.05 28.94
CA ARG A 7 12.50 3.66 27.82
C ARG A 7 11.70 2.94 26.73
N GLU A 8 10.84 2.00 27.12
CA GLU A 8 10.03 1.25 26.15
C GLU A 8 9.03 2.17 25.45
N LEU A 9 8.38 3.07 26.19
CA LEU A 9 7.48 4.07 25.64
C LEU A 9 8.19 5.00 24.64
N ALA A 10 9.44 5.40 24.92
CA ALA A 10 10.22 6.22 24.00
C ALA A 10 10.58 5.45 22.70
N ARG A 11 10.95 4.16 22.80
CA ARG A 11 11.19 3.33 21.61
C ARG A 11 9.92 3.17 20.78
N GLN A 12 8.79 2.87 21.41
CA GLN A 12 7.50 2.77 20.72
C GLN A 12 7.12 4.08 20.04
N LYS A 13 7.30 5.23 20.71
CA LYS A 13 7.06 6.55 20.11
C LYS A 13 7.97 6.81 18.91
N ASN A 14 9.23 6.44 18.98
CA ASN A 14 10.17 6.61 17.86
C ASN A 14 9.83 5.70 16.68
N GLN A 15 9.54 4.43 16.94
CA GLN A 15 9.07 3.49 15.90
C GLN A 15 7.78 3.99 15.24
N LYS A 16 6.83 4.47 16.05
CA LYS A 16 5.58 5.05 15.53
C LYS A 16 5.86 6.26 14.65
N LYS A 17 6.69 7.21 15.10
CA LYS A 17 7.09 8.39 14.31
C LYS A 17 7.77 8.00 12.99
N GLN A 18 8.67 7.02 13.01
CA GLN A 18 9.34 6.54 11.80
C GLN A 18 8.35 5.89 10.83
N SER A 19 7.41 5.09 11.35
CA SER A 19 6.34 4.48 10.53
C SER A 19 5.42 5.54 9.91
N GLU A 20 5.10 6.61 10.66
CA GLU A 20 4.28 7.71 10.16
C GLU A 20 5.03 8.56 9.12
N GLN A 21 6.33 8.79 9.30
CA GLN A 21 7.17 9.45 8.29
C GLN A 21 7.23 8.63 7.00
N ASN A 22 7.38 7.31 7.08
CA ASN A 22 7.35 6.43 5.91
C ASN A 22 5.98 6.49 5.19
N LYS A 23 4.87 6.55 5.94
CA LYS A 23 3.51 6.69 5.36
C LYS A 23 3.28 8.08 4.74
N LYS A 24 3.80 9.13 5.37
CA LYS A 24 3.72 10.52 4.91
C LYS A 24 4.71 10.84 3.80
N SER A 25 5.70 9.98 3.56
CA SER A 25 6.61 10.14 2.43
C SER A 25 5.79 10.29 1.14
N GLY A 26 6.08 11.37 0.41
CA GLY A 26 5.37 11.70 -0.82
C GLY A 26 5.40 10.54 -1.81
N ALA A 27 4.46 10.55 -2.76
CA ALA A 27 4.27 9.42 -3.68
C ALA A 27 5.58 8.98 -4.39
N ASN A 28 6.53 9.89 -4.61
CA ASN A 28 7.86 9.63 -5.19
C ASN A 28 8.86 8.94 -4.25
N ASN A 29 8.74 9.13 -2.93
CA ASN A 29 9.67 8.58 -1.94
C ASN A 29 9.27 7.18 -1.44
N LYS A 30 8.03 6.75 -1.73
CA LYS A 30 7.59 5.37 -1.48
C LYS A 30 8.45 4.40 -2.28
N ASP A 31 8.96 3.36 -1.63
CA ASP A 31 9.93 2.40 -2.20
C ASP A 31 9.50 1.86 -3.57
N GLY A 32 8.22 1.52 -3.75
CA GLY A 32 7.68 1.01 -5.03
C GLY A 32 7.60 2.03 -6.17
N ASN A 33 7.87 3.31 -5.90
CA ASN A 33 7.85 4.38 -6.88
C ASN A 33 9.19 5.12 -7.02
N ARG A 34 10.23 4.67 -6.31
CA ARG A 34 11.56 5.27 -6.42
C ARG A 34 12.10 5.06 -7.83
N GLY A 35 12.52 6.14 -8.48
CA GLY A 35 13.09 6.09 -9.83
C GLY A 35 12.06 6.01 -10.96
N LEU A 36 10.76 6.01 -10.67
CA LEU A 36 9.73 6.09 -11.71
C LEU A 36 9.34 7.52 -12.01
N THR A 37 9.20 7.81 -13.30
CA THR A 37 8.58 9.02 -13.79
C THR A 37 7.07 9.04 -13.49
N LEU A 38 6.46 10.22 -13.58
CA LEU A 38 5.00 10.35 -13.42
C LEU A 38 4.22 9.56 -14.47
N GLU A 39 4.78 9.42 -15.67
CA GLU A 39 4.15 8.70 -16.77
C GLU A 39 4.11 7.20 -16.54
N GLU A 40 5.25 6.59 -16.17
CA GLU A 40 5.34 5.16 -15.84
C GLU A 40 4.42 4.78 -14.67
N ARG A 41 4.28 5.68 -13.69
CA ARG A 41 3.32 5.49 -12.58
C ARG A 41 1.88 5.46 -13.09
N ARG A 42 1.49 6.40 -13.97
CA ARG A 42 0.14 6.42 -14.55
C ARG A 42 -0.13 5.19 -15.40
N GLN A 43 0.85 4.75 -16.18
CA GLN A 43 0.73 3.54 -17.00
C GLN A 43 0.51 2.31 -16.11
N ARG A 44 1.31 2.14 -15.05
CA ARG A 44 1.12 1.06 -14.08
C ARG A 44 -0.27 1.08 -13.43
N ASP A 45 -0.71 2.26 -12.99
CA ASP A 45 -2.04 2.41 -12.36
C ASP A 45 -3.16 2.05 -13.36
N ALA A 46 -3.01 2.44 -14.62
CA ALA A 46 -3.95 2.10 -15.70
C ALA A 46 -3.97 0.59 -16.01
N GLU A 47 -2.81 -0.07 -16.06
CA GLU A 47 -2.72 -1.52 -16.26
C GLU A 47 -3.36 -2.29 -15.11
N GLN A 48 -3.09 -1.90 -13.87
CA GLN A 48 -3.72 -2.50 -12.68
C GLN A 48 -5.24 -2.33 -12.72
N MET A 49 -5.74 -1.20 -13.22
CA MET A 49 -7.17 -0.96 -13.37
C MET A 49 -7.80 -1.85 -14.46
N ARG A 50 -7.15 -2.00 -15.61
CA ARG A 50 -7.58 -2.95 -16.67
C ARG A 50 -7.63 -4.39 -16.15
N LEU A 51 -6.59 -4.84 -15.46
CA LEU A 51 -6.54 -6.19 -14.87
C LEU A 51 -7.63 -6.40 -13.81
N LYS A 52 -7.94 -5.37 -13.01
CA LYS A 52 -9.05 -5.44 -12.03
C LYS A 52 -10.40 -5.56 -12.71
N GLN A 53 -10.64 -4.83 -13.81
CA GLN A 53 -11.88 -4.95 -14.57
C GLN A 53 -12.04 -6.34 -15.18
N GLN A 54 -10.99 -6.88 -15.80
CA GLN A 54 -11.00 -8.25 -16.35
C GLN A 54 -11.30 -9.28 -15.27
N LYS A 55 -10.60 -9.22 -14.13
CA LYS A 55 -10.86 -10.12 -12.99
C LYS A 55 -12.25 -9.96 -12.39
N ALA A 56 -12.82 -8.76 -12.40
CA ALA A 56 -14.18 -8.54 -11.92
C ALA A 56 -15.20 -9.21 -12.84
N LEU A 57 -15.02 -9.09 -14.17
CA LEU A 57 -15.86 -9.75 -15.16
C LEU A 57 -15.73 -11.28 -15.08
N GLU A 58 -14.51 -11.81 -14.96
CA GLU A 58 -14.27 -13.24 -14.78
C GLU A 58 -14.95 -13.77 -13.51
N LYS A 59 -14.85 -13.05 -12.40
CA LYS A 59 -15.53 -13.43 -11.15
C LYS A 59 -17.04 -13.41 -11.29
N GLN A 60 -17.60 -12.40 -11.95
CA GLN A 60 -19.05 -12.33 -12.21
C GLN A 60 -19.51 -13.52 -13.07
N GLY A 61 -18.76 -13.86 -14.12
CA GLY A 61 -19.04 -15.02 -14.98
C GLY A 61 -18.94 -16.36 -14.22
N GLN A 62 -17.89 -16.54 -13.42
CA GLN A 62 -17.73 -17.74 -12.57
C GLN A 62 -18.83 -17.86 -11.51
N GLN A 63 -19.30 -16.74 -10.98
CA GLN A 63 -20.35 -16.71 -9.98
C GLN A 63 -21.72 -17.00 -10.58
N GLN A 64 -21.99 -16.56 -11.82
CA GLN A 64 -23.18 -16.96 -12.59
C GLN A 64 -23.16 -18.45 -12.94
N GLN A 65 -22.01 -19.00 -13.34
CA GLN A 65 -21.87 -20.45 -13.63
C GLN A 65 -22.02 -21.35 -12.41
N LYS A 66 -21.70 -20.87 -11.21
CA LYS A 66 -21.87 -21.63 -9.96
C LYS A 66 -23.31 -21.63 -9.42
N CYS A 67 -24.13 -20.69 -9.85
CA CYS A 67 -25.52 -20.52 -9.38
C CYS A 67 -26.57 -21.02 -10.38
N ALA A 68 -26.14 -21.54 -11.54
CA ALA A 68 -26.96 -22.24 -12.53
C ALA A 68 -26.77 -23.76 -12.38
#